data_AF-A0A314US79-F1
#
_entry.id   AF-A0A314US79-F1
#
_cell.length_a   1.000
_cell.length_b   1.000
_cell.length_c   1.000
_cell.angle_alpha   90.00
_cell.angle_beta   90.00
_cell.angle_gamma   90.00
#
_symmetry.space_group_name_H-M   'P 1'
#
loop_
_entity.id
_entity.type
_entity.pdbx_description
1 polymer ?
#
loop_
_entity_poly.entity_id
_entity_poly.type
_entity_poly.pdbx_seq_one_letter_code
_entity_poly.pdbx_strand_id
1 'polypeptide(L)'
;MAYNVFGDPIENSTLKGMPEYKCKAIEKKDRAKVALQMKNVGDKDLNAITFVENLKQQHGDGISTRCLIYNATGETLTYAISKDWWGQIGPSPYPALIANGQWGAFLHVQKLGTFEGSVATVVYKGTNKDGQVHGWLLAWSNNRVAYKNTVDYFRFGSYSLSNYRSMLPWSNNGIAGKNMSRTATHYLDNVDWIPLIYDYVNKSGINKSETWNGCFSTVSTGSGTSPIVEAIFMLEDA
;
A
#
# COMPACT_ATOMS: atom_id res chain seq x y z
N MET A 1 4.26 -3.47 -21.71
CA MET A 1 4.67 -4.25 -20.51
C MET A 1 4.69 -3.30 -19.34
N ALA A 2 4.03 -3.63 -18.23
CA ALA A 2 4.18 -2.86 -16.99
C ALA A 2 5.58 -3.14 -16.45
N TYR A 3 6.46 -2.13 -16.43
CA TYR A 3 7.89 -2.31 -16.12
C TYR A 3 8.18 -2.67 -14.66
N ASN A 4 7.17 -2.61 -13.78
CA ASN A 4 7.32 -2.69 -12.33
C ASN A 4 6.24 -3.58 -11.67
N VAL A 5 5.69 -4.53 -12.44
CA VAL A 5 4.71 -5.51 -11.98
C VAL A 5 5.20 -6.91 -12.35
N PHE A 6 5.14 -7.85 -11.41
CA PHE A 6 5.80 -9.15 -11.49
C PHE A 6 4.86 -10.31 -11.15
N GLY A 7 5.01 -11.40 -11.91
CA GLY A 7 4.18 -12.59 -11.83
C GLY A 7 3.00 -12.56 -12.79
N ASP A 8 2.43 -13.73 -13.06
CA ASP A 8 1.23 -13.85 -13.90
C ASP A 8 -0.04 -13.62 -13.07
N PRO A 9 -1.05 -12.94 -13.64
CA PRO A 9 -2.36 -12.81 -13.00
C PRO A 9 -2.99 -14.17 -12.66
N ILE A 10 -3.59 -14.26 -11.47
CA ILE A 10 -4.39 -15.40 -11.04
C ILE A 10 -5.85 -15.11 -11.36
N GLU A 11 -6.30 -15.74 -12.45
CA GLU A 11 -7.62 -15.57 -13.03
C GLU A 11 -8.46 -16.85 -12.90
N ASN A 12 -9.72 -16.79 -13.36
CA ASN A 12 -10.59 -17.96 -13.41
C ASN A 12 -9.98 -19.09 -14.27
N SER A 13 -9.21 -18.76 -15.31
CA SER A 13 -8.50 -19.73 -16.15
C SER A 13 -7.46 -20.52 -15.34
N THR A 14 -6.67 -19.83 -14.51
CA THR A 14 -5.70 -20.43 -13.59
C THR A 14 -6.38 -21.43 -12.65
N LEU A 15 -7.50 -21.03 -12.06
CA LEU A 15 -8.25 -21.88 -11.12
C LEU A 15 -8.91 -23.08 -11.81
N LYS A 16 -9.46 -22.91 -13.03
CA LYS A 16 -10.04 -24.03 -13.81
C LYS A 16 -9.03 -25.14 -14.11
N GLY A 17 -7.73 -24.83 -14.13
CA GLY A 17 -6.66 -25.81 -14.27
C GLY A 17 -6.46 -26.67 -13.02
N MET A 18 -6.99 -26.27 -11.85
CA MET A 18 -6.81 -26.97 -10.59
C MET A 18 -7.92 -28.01 -10.36
N PRO A 19 -7.59 -29.22 -9.88
CA PRO A 19 -8.59 -30.26 -9.63
C PRO A 19 -9.72 -29.82 -8.69
N GLU A 20 -9.43 -28.97 -7.72
CA GLU A 20 -10.38 -28.51 -6.69
C GLU A 20 -11.48 -27.58 -7.20
N TYR A 21 -11.25 -26.89 -8.34
CA TYR A 21 -12.24 -26.01 -8.99
C TYR A 21 -12.79 -26.60 -10.30
N LYS A 22 -12.42 -27.84 -10.64
CA LYS A 22 -12.97 -28.55 -11.79
C LYS A 22 -14.48 -28.72 -11.57
N CYS A 23 -15.28 -28.00 -12.36
CA CYS A 23 -16.75 -27.93 -12.28
C CYS A 23 -17.34 -27.10 -11.12
N LYS A 24 -16.57 -26.22 -10.47
CA LYS A 24 -17.12 -25.24 -9.52
C LYS A 24 -17.28 -23.87 -10.17
N ALA A 25 -18.30 -23.12 -9.73
CA ALA A 25 -18.36 -21.70 -10.01
C ALA A 25 -17.22 -21.02 -9.24
N ILE A 26 -16.36 -20.28 -9.95
CA ILE A 26 -15.21 -19.60 -9.35
C ILE A 26 -15.64 -18.18 -8.97
N GLU A 27 -15.56 -17.90 -7.68
CA GLU A 27 -15.86 -16.59 -7.12
C GLU A 27 -14.58 -15.78 -6.88
N LYS A 28 -14.75 -14.49 -6.59
CA LYS A 28 -13.66 -13.57 -6.27
C LYS A 28 -12.80 -14.07 -5.09
N LYS A 29 -13.45 -14.60 -4.04
CA LYS A 29 -12.79 -15.14 -2.85
C LYS A 29 -11.88 -16.32 -3.18
N ASP A 30 -12.26 -17.15 -4.16
CA ASP A 30 -11.45 -18.29 -4.58
C ASP A 30 -10.16 -17.80 -5.25
N ARG A 31 -10.28 -16.80 -6.13
CA ARG A 31 -9.10 -16.16 -6.76
C ARG A 31 -8.20 -15.48 -5.73
N ALA A 32 -8.78 -14.80 -4.74
CA ALA A 32 -8.05 -14.14 -3.65
C ALA A 32 -7.26 -15.17 -2.82
N LYS A 33 -7.91 -16.26 -2.43
CA LYS A 33 -7.33 -17.38 -1.68
C LYS A 33 -6.15 -18.01 -2.43
N VAL A 34 -6.36 -18.38 -3.69
CA VAL A 34 -5.31 -18.98 -4.52
C VAL A 34 -4.17 -17.99 -4.73
N ALA A 35 -4.45 -16.70 -4.88
CA ALA A 35 -3.40 -15.69 -4.94
C ALA A 35 -2.55 -15.66 -3.68
N LEU A 36 -3.16 -15.68 -2.49
CA LEU A 36 -2.40 -15.70 -1.25
C LEU A 36 -1.52 -16.97 -1.14
N GLN A 37 -2.07 -18.13 -1.46
CA GLN A 37 -1.33 -19.41 -1.47
C GLN A 37 -0.16 -19.40 -2.46
N MET A 38 -0.32 -18.72 -3.59
CA MET A 38 0.69 -18.64 -4.64
C MET A 38 1.62 -17.43 -4.51
N LYS A 39 1.66 -16.71 -3.38
CA LYS A 39 2.44 -15.46 -3.20
C LYS A 39 3.90 -15.56 -3.65
N ASN A 40 4.55 -16.68 -3.30
CA ASN A 40 5.97 -16.93 -3.56
C ASN A 40 6.19 -18.08 -4.56
N VAL A 41 5.18 -18.40 -5.39
CA VAL A 41 5.32 -19.44 -6.42
C VAL A 41 6.07 -18.87 -7.62
N GLY A 42 7.08 -19.61 -8.09
CA GLY A 42 8.00 -19.16 -9.13
C GLY A 42 8.96 -18.10 -8.60
N ASP A 43 9.45 -17.22 -9.49
CA ASP A 43 10.45 -16.19 -9.14
C ASP A 43 9.83 -14.79 -9.01
N LYS A 44 8.50 -14.65 -8.90
CA LYS A 44 7.83 -13.34 -8.99
C LYS A 44 8.16 -12.39 -7.84
N ASP A 45 8.29 -12.91 -6.63
CA ASP A 45 8.74 -12.16 -5.45
C ASP A 45 10.22 -11.79 -5.57
N LEU A 46 11.07 -12.75 -5.99
CA LEU A 46 12.49 -12.50 -6.23
C LEU A 46 12.71 -11.45 -7.32
N ASN A 47 11.93 -11.47 -8.39
CA ASN A 47 11.99 -10.48 -9.47
C ASN A 47 11.59 -9.08 -8.97
N ALA A 48 10.54 -8.99 -8.14
CA ALA A 48 10.12 -7.73 -7.54
C ALA A 48 11.18 -7.17 -6.58
N ILE A 49 11.79 -8.02 -5.75
CA ILE A 49 12.90 -7.65 -4.86
C ILE A 49 14.11 -7.19 -5.67
N THR A 50 14.53 -7.97 -6.67
CA THR A 50 15.67 -7.67 -7.54
C THR A 50 15.47 -6.34 -8.26
N PHE A 51 14.24 -6.05 -8.69
CA PHE A 51 13.91 -4.77 -9.32
C PHE A 51 14.15 -3.58 -8.38
N VAL A 52 13.64 -3.61 -7.15
CA VAL A 52 13.84 -2.51 -6.19
C VAL A 52 15.27 -2.43 -5.67
N GLU A 53 15.99 -3.54 -5.60
CA GLU A 53 17.43 -3.58 -5.34
C GLU A 53 18.22 -2.86 -6.43
N ASN A 54 17.91 -3.13 -7.70
CA ASN A 54 18.54 -2.46 -8.84
C ASN A 54 18.26 -0.95 -8.84
N LEU A 55 17.02 -0.54 -8.53
CA LEU A 55 16.69 0.88 -8.38
C LEU A 55 17.47 1.53 -7.22
N LYS A 56 17.63 0.82 -6.09
CA LYS A 56 18.41 1.29 -4.94
C LYS A 56 19.90 1.44 -5.29
N GLN A 57 20.47 0.49 -6.02
CA GLN A 57 21.86 0.56 -6.47
C GLN A 57 22.08 1.77 -7.38
N GLN A 58 21.16 2.03 -8.32
CA GLN A 58 21.20 3.22 -9.18
C GLN A 58 21.06 4.53 -8.39
N HIS A 59 20.29 4.53 -7.30
CA HIS A 59 20.14 5.71 -6.44
C HIS A 59 21.39 6.03 -5.60
N GLY A 60 22.23 5.02 -5.31
CA GLY A 60 23.40 5.18 -4.45
C GLY A 60 23.04 5.31 -2.97
N ASP A 61 23.89 5.96 -2.18
CA ASP A 61 23.82 5.93 -0.70
C ASP A 61 22.72 6.81 -0.06
N GLY A 62 21.88 7.45 -0.88
CA GLY A 62 20.76 8.23 -0.41
C GLY A 62 19.72 7.39 0.35
N ILE A 63 18.98 8.05 1.24
CA ILE A 63 17.84 7.44 1.92
C ILE A 63 16.76 7.10 0.91
N SER A 64 16.24 5.89 1.00
CA SER A 64 15.17 5.44 0.11
C SER A 64 14.28 4.42 0.81
N THR A 65 13.20 4.01 0.18
CA THR A 65 12.32 2.95 0.64
C THR A 65 11.99 2.09 -0.54
N ARG A 66 12.30 0.80 -0.44
CA ARG A 66 12.05 -0.22 -1.46
C ARG A 66 10.66 -0.80 -1.21
N CYS A 67 9.66 -0.37 -1.95
CA CYS A 67 8.27 -0.70 -1.69
C CYS A 67 7.81 -1.87 -2.57
N LEU A 68 7.15 -2.84 -1.96
CA LEU A 68 6.55 -4.03 -2.57
C LEU A 68 5.08 -4.13 -2.16
N ILE A 69 4.19 -4.36 -3.11
CA ILE A 69 2.75 -4.54 -2.88
C ILE A 69 2.32 -5.85 -3.55
N TYR A 70 1.86 -6.81 -2.76
CA TYR A 70 1.21 -8.01 -3.28
C TYR A 70 -0.31 -7.84 -3.29
N ASN A 71 -0.93 -8.13 -4.43
CA ASN A 71 -2.38 -8.12 -4.56
C ASN A 71 -2.95 -9.54 -4.48
N ALA A 72 -3.62 -9.86 -3.38
CA ALA A 72 -4.43 -11.06 -3.18
C ALA A 72 -5.91 -10.71 -2.94
N THR A 73 -6.41 -9.66 -3.58
CA THR A 73 -7.80 -9.19 -3.40
C THR A 73 -8.82 -9.89 -4.30
N GLY A 74 -8.38 -10.78 -5.20
CA GLY A 74 -9.24 -11.48 -6.15
C GLY A 74 -9.60 -10.69 -7.42
N GLU A 75 -9.19 -9.42 -7.51
CA GLU A 75 -9.37 -8.53 -8.67
C GLU A 75 -8.16 -7.61 -8.87
N THR A 76 -8.12 -6.85 -9.96
CA THR A 76 -7.03 -5.89 -10.24
C THR A 76 -7.17 -4.63 -9.39
N LEU A 77 -6.07 -4.25 -8.73
CA LEU A 77 -5.93 -2.96 -8.07
C LEU A 77 -5.47 -1.91 -9.07
N THR A 78 -6.10 -0.73 -9.03
CA THR A 78 -5.77 0.40 -9.91
C THR A 78 -5.24 1.56 -9.08
N TYR A 79 -4.11 2.15 -9.47
CA TYR A 79 -3.60 3.36 -8.81
C TYR A 79 -4.68 4.45 -8.75
N ALA A 80 -4.86 5.07 -7.58
CA ALA A 80 -5.83 6.14 -7.39
C ALA A 80 -5.16 7.49 -7.08
N ILE A 81 -4.38 7.54 -6.00
CA ILE A 81 -3.74 8.77 -5.54
C ILE A 81 -2.50 8.45 -4.70
N SER A 82 -1.53 9.36 -4.68
CA SER A 82 -0.40 9.32 -3.76
C SER A 82 -0.10 10.69 -3.18
N LYS A 83 0.66 10.71 -2.08
CA LYS A 83 1.24 11.93 -1.52
C LYS A 83 2.65 11.65 -1.03
N ASP A 84 3.56 12.50 -1.47
CA ASP A 84 4.92 12.57 -0.95
C ASP A 84 5.01 13.73 0.04
N TRP A 85 5.22 13.42 1.33
CA TRP A 85 5.46 14.45 2.35
C TRP A 85 6.94 14.81 2.42
N TRP A 86 7.81 13.80 2.37
CA TRP A 86 9.26 13.95 2.40
C TRP A 86 9.90 13.00 1.40
N GLY A 87 10.76 13.51 0.52
CA GLY A 87 11.23 12.73 -0.62
C GLY A 87 10.33 12.81 -1.85
N GLN A 88 10.51 11.87 -2.78
CA GLN A 88 9.77 11.76 -4.03
C GLN A 88 9.83 10.33 -4.58
N ILE A 89 8.90 9.99 -5.47
CA ILE A 89 9.01 8.77 -6.27
C ILE A 89 10.34 8.71 -7.04
N GLY A 90 10.95 7.53 -7.07
CA GLY A 90 12.17 7.26 -7.81
C GLY A 90 11.95 7.12 -9.32
N PRO A 91 12.90 6.52 -10.06
CA PRO A 91 12.84 6.41 -11.53
C PRO A 91 11.65 5.61 -12.08
N SER A 92 11.08 4.72 -11.26
CA SER A 92 9.91 3.91 -11.62
C SER A 92 8.66 4.49 -10.95
N PRO A 93 7.57 4.76 -11.70
CA PRO A 93 6.34 5.30 -11.14
C PRO A 93 5.66 4.30 -10.21
N TYR A 94 4.60 4.72 -9.52
CA TYR A 94 3.70 3.76 -8.87
C TYR A 94 3.09 2.82 -9.92
N PRO A 95 3.04 1.49 -9.67
CA PRO A 95 2.33 0.56 -10.54
C PRO A 95 0.91 1.04 -10.83
N ALA A 96 0.55 1.23 -12.10
CA ALA A 96 -0.78 1.71 -12.45
C ALA A 96 -1.86 0.65 -12.22
N LEU A 97 -1.53 -0.61 -12.49
CA LEU A 97 -2.40 -1.77 -12.36
C LEU A 97 -1.61 -2.92 -11.73
N ILE A 98 -2.13 -3.53 -10.68
CA ILE A 98 -1.56 -4.74 -10.07
C ILE A 98 -2.66 -5.79 -10.11
N ALA A 99 -2.57 -6.79 -10.98
CA ALA A 99 -3.58 -7.84 -11.04
C ALA A 99 -3.51 -8.76 -9.82
N ASN A 100 -4.59 -9.48 -9.56
CA ASN A 100 -4.62 -10.50 -8.51
C ASN A 100 -3.48 -11.51 -8.74
N GLY A 101 -2.70 -11.84 -7.72
CA GLY A 101 -1.57 -12.75 -7.80
C GLY A 101 -0.23 -12.10 -8.17
N GLN A 102 -0.19 -10.79 -8.44
CA GLN A 102 1.01 -10.07 -8.85
C GLN A 102 1.62 -9.23 -7.72
N TRP A 103 2.92 -8.98 -7.86
CA TRP A 103 3.68 -8.01 -7.08
C TRP A 103 3.83 -6.70 -7.87
N GLY A 104 3.47 -5.57 -7.29
CA GLY A 104 3.89 -4.24 -7.74
C GLY A 104 5.10 -3.78 -6.95
N ALA A 105 6.06 -3.13 -7.61
CA ALA A 105 7.30 -2.69 -6.95
C ALA A 105 7.70 -1.28 -7.36
N PHE A 106 8.22 -0.48 -6.43
CA PHE A 106 8.71 0.87 -6.72
C PHE A 106 9.72 1.33 -5.66
N LEU A 107 10.49 2.37 -5.98
CA LEU A 107 11.43 3.00 -5.06
C LEU A 107 10.94 4.40 -4.74
N HIS A 108 10.88 4.77 -3.47
CA HIS A 108 10.68 6.15 -3.03
C HIS A 108 11.97 6.66 -2.40
N VAL A 109 12.42 7.86 -2.73
CA VAL A 109 13.77 8.35 -2.41
C VAL A 109 13.73 9.70 -1.73
N GLN A 110 14.75 10.01 -0.93
CA GLN A 110 14.98 11.38 -0.47
C GLN A 110 15.20 12.32 -1.67
N LYS A 111 14.86 13.60 -1.51
CA LYS A 111 15.23 14.62 -2.51
C LYS A 111 16.72 14.94 -2.37
N LEU A 112 17.41 15.02 -3.52
CA LEU A 112 18.83 15.39 -3.55
C LEU A 112 19.05 16.77 -2.90
N GLY A 113 20.10 16.88 -2.09
CA GLY A 113 20.46 18.13 -1.41
C GLY A 113 19.59 18.47 -0.19
N THR A 114 18.68 17.60 0.21
CA THR A 114 17.84 17.80 1.41
C THR A 114 18.22 16.80 2.51
N PHE A 115 18.00 17.17 3.77
CA PHE A 115 18.18 16.28 4.93
C PHE A 115 16.93 15.42 5.20
N GLU A 116 16.03 15.33 4.22
CA GLU A 116 14.73 14.67 4.33
C GLU A 116 14.86 13.15 4.28
N GLY A 117 13.80 12.46 4.73
CA GLY A 117 13.67 11.01 4.61
C GLY A 117 12.90 10.59 3.36
N SER A 118 12.29 9.41 3.45
CA SER A 118 11.33 8.88 2.48
C SER A 118 10.01 8.63 3.22
N VAL A 119 9.07 9.56 3.08
CA VAL A 119 7.77 9.53 3.79
C VAL A 119 6.66 9.88 2.82
N ALA A 120 5.81 8.90 2.55
CA ALA A 120 4.77 9.02 1.54
C ALA A 120 3.66 7.99 1.76
N THR A 121 2.59 8.16 0.99
CA THR A 121 1.48 7.20 0.92
C THR A 121 1.02 7.02 -0.51
N VAL A 122 0.50 5.82 -0.81
CA VAL A 122 -0.16 5.48 -2.06
C VAL A 122 -1.47 4.75 -1.76
N VAL A 123 -2.49 5.06 -2.56
CA VAL A 123 -3.80 4.44 -2.51
C VAL A 123 -4.11 3.78 -3.84
N TYR A 124 -4.59 2.55 -3.77
CA TYR A 124 -5.12 1.80 -4.89
C TYR A 124 -6.63 1.63 -4.74
N LYS A 125 -7.37 1.83 -5.82
CA LYS A 125 -8.78 1.48 -5.94
C LYS A 125 -8.91 -0.01 -6.24
N GLY A 126 -9.74 -0.69 -5.47
CA GLY A 126 -10.18 -2.06 -5.70
C GLY A 126 -11.60 -2.25 -5.17
N THR A 127 -11.95 -3.46 -4.79
CA THR A 127 -13.24 -3.78 -4.17
C THR A 127 -13.04 -4.69 -2.95
N ASN A 128 -13.94 -4.61 -1.96
CA ASN A 128 -13.94 -5.48 -0.79
C ASN A 128 -14.58 -6.86 -1.07
N LYS A 129 -14.74 -7.71 -0.05
CA LYS A 129 -15.33 -9.06 -0.22
C LYS A 129 -16.74 -9.04 -0.83
N ASP A 130 -17.50 -7.99 -0.56
CA ASP A 130 -18.88 -7.80 -1.04
C ASP A 130 -18.95 -7.10 -2.41
N GLY A 131 -17.81 -6.83 -3.05
CA GLY A 131 -17.73 -6.16 -4.35
C GLY A 131 -17.91 -4.64 -4.30
N GLN A 132 -17.97 -4.04 -3.11
CA GLN A 132 -18.06 -2.59 -2.95
C GLN A 132 -16.70 -1.94 -3.22
N VAL A 133 -16.69 -0.83 -3.96
CA VAL A 133 -15.46 -0.06 -4.26
C VAL A 133 -14.78 0.36 -2.96
N HIS A 134 -13.48 0.09 -2.87
CA HIS A 134 -12.67 0.32 -1.68
C HIS A 134 -11.28 0.87 -2.01
N GLY A 135 -10.74 1.73 -1.15
CA GLY A 135 -9.35 2.20 -1.23
C GLY A 135 -8.40 1.36 -0.38
N TRP A 136 -7.32 0.87 -0.97
CA TRP A 136 -6.24 0.11 -0.34
C TRP A 136 -5.04 1.02 -0.16
N LEU A 137 -4.67 1.29 1.08
CA LEU A 137 -3.67 2.29 1.42
C LEU A 137 -2.38 1.65 1.91
N LEU A 138 -1.25 2.16 1.43
CA LEU A 138 0.07 1.93 1.99
C LEU A 138 0.67 3.28 2.36
N ALA A 139 1.09 3.44 3.62
CA ALA A 139 1.92 4.55 4.07
C ALA A 139 3.21 4.03 4.70
N TRP A 140 4.29 4.77 4.47
CA TRP A 140 5.59 4.49 5.07
C TRP A 140 6.24 5.79 5.54
N SER A 141 7.06 5.67 6.57
CA SER A 141 7.97 6.70 7.01
C SER A 141 9.33 6.07 7.28
N ASN A 142 10.29 6.36 6.42
CA ASN A 142 11.71 6.17 6.68
C ASN A 142 12.29 7.55 6.95
N ASN A 143 12.11 8.01 8.20
CA ASN A 143 12.48 9.35 8.60
C ASN A 143 13.87 9.35 9.24
N ARG A 144 14.80 10.03 8.57
CA ARG A 144 16.18 10.23 9.03
C ARG A 144 16.27 10.83 10.42
N VAL A 145 15.43 11.83 10.71
CA VAL A 145 15.46 12.60 11.96
C VAL A 145 14.98 11.75 13.13
N ALA A 146 13.99 10.89 12.90
CA ALA A 146 13.46 10.01 13.93
C ALA A 146 14.26 8.72 14.10
N TYR A 147 15.20 8.41 13.18
CA TYR A 147 15.90 7.12 13.09
C TYR A 147 14.94 5.92 13.16
N LYS A 148 13.76 6.07 12.57
CA LYS A 148 12.66 5.12 12.67
C LYS A 148 12.09 4.85 11.29
N ASN A 149 11.84 3.56 11.06
CA ASN A 149 11.06 3.07 9.95
C ASN A 149 9.71 2.63 10.49
N THR A 150 8.65 3.18 9.94
CA THR A 150 7.30 2.85 10.35
C THR A 150 6.41 2.70 9.14
N VAL A 151 5.39 1.87 9.29
CA VAL A 151 4.39 1.60 8.26
C VAL A 151 3.01 1.71 8.85
N ASP A 152 2.08 2.10 7.99
CA ASP A 152 0.67 2.17 8.37
C ASP A 152 -0.23 1.94 7.17
N TYR A 153 -1.46 1.54 7.46
CA TYR A 153 -2.60 1.79 6.60
C TYR A 153 -3.60 2.55 7.47
N PHE A 154 -4.17 3.63 6.95
CA PHE A 154 -4.93 4.51 7.83
C PHE A 154 -6.36 4.01 8.03
N ARG A 155 -7.00 4.51 9.09
CA ARG A 155 -8.38 4.24 9.48
C ARG A 155 -9.08 5.56 9.75
N PHE A 156 -10.30 5.76 9.23
CA PHE A 156 -11.27 6.62 9.91
C PHE A 156 -12.26 5.76 10.72
N GLY A 157 -12.00 5.68 12.02
CA GLY A 157 -13.09 5.65 12.98
C GLY A 157 -13.81 7.00 12.90
N SER A 158 -15.10 7.04 13.19
CA SER A 158 -15.84 8.30 13.27
C SER A 158 -15.26 9.09 14.46
N TYR A 159 -14.31 9.98 14.20
CA TYR A 159 -13.75 10.87 15.22
C TYR A 159 -14.40 12.24 15.05
N SER A 160 -15.00 12.74 16.12
CA SER A 160 -15.34 14.16 16.20
C SER A 160 -14.04 14.97 16.19
N LEU A 161 -14.03 16.09 15.48
CA LEU A 161 -12.87 16.98 15.30
C LEU A 161 -12.29 17.56 16.62
N SER A 162 -12.92 17.30 17.77
CA SER A 162 -12.48 17.78 19.08
C SER A 162 -11.04 17.39 19.42
N ASN A 163 -10.58 16.22 18.95
CA ASN A 163 -9.24 15.70 19.25
C ASN A 163 -8.15 16.13 18.26
N TYR A 164 -8.54 16.73 17.12
CA TYR A 164 -7.57 17.19 16.10
C TYR A 164 -6.95 18.55 16.47
N ARG A 165 -7.72 19.42 17.17
CA ARG A 165 -7.26 20.75 17.59
C ARG A 165 -6.08 20.75 18.55
N SER A 166 -5.83 19.65 19.27
CA SER A 166 -4.73 19.57 20.25
C SER A 166 -3.42 18.99 19.67
N MET A 167 -3.38 18.60 18.39
CA MET A 167 -2.22 17.90 17.80
C MET A 167 -1.38 18.73 16.82
N LEU A 168 -1.78 19.95 16.46
CA LEU A 168 -0.99 20.83 15.58
C LEU A 168 -0.68 22.18 16.23
N PRO A 169 0.60 22.56 16.43
CA PRO A 169 0.97 23.93 16.77
C PRO A 169 0.79 24.89 15.58
N TRP A 170 0.85 24.40 14.33
CA TRP A 170 0.93 25.26 13.14
C TRP A 170 0.04 24.77 11.97
N SER A 171 -1.27 25.00 12.03
CA SER A 171 -2.04 25.37 10.82
C SER A 171 -3.36 26.03 11.22
N ASN A 172 -3.43 27.35 11.06
CA ASN A 172 -4.62 28.16 11.29
C ASN A 172 -5.45 28.33 10.01
N ASN A 173 -5.63 27.26 9.22
CA ASN A 173 -6.46 27.31 8.02
C ASN A 173 -7.59 26.26 8.08
N GLY A 174 -8.73 26.68 8.65
CA GLY A 174 -10.04 26.45 8.05
C GLY A 174 -10.67 25.06 8.04
N ILE A 175 -10.10 24.00 8.62
CA ILE A 175 -10.79 22.70 8.73
C ILE A 175 -11.60 22.66 10.03
N ALA A 176 -12.68 23.45 10.11
CA ALA A 176 -13.64 23.36 11.20
C ALA A 176 -15.02 23.03 10.60
N GLY A 177 -15.46 21.77 10.71
CA GLY A 177 -16.86 21.41 10.48
C GLY A 177 -17.16 20.23 9.53
N LYS A 178 -16.18 19.53 8.95
CA LYS A 178 -16.47 18.33 8.14
C LYS A 178 -16.47 17.06 8.99
N ASN A 179 -17.65 16.44 9.15
CA ASN A 179 -17.75 15.04 9.52
C ASN A 179 -17.26 14.20 8.33
N MET A 180 -16.04 13.66 8.38
CA MET A 180 -15.59 12.67 7.39
C MET A 180 -16.37 11.36 7.64
N SER A 181 -17.45 11.17 6.88
CA SER A 181 -18.24 9.95 6.88
C SER A 181 -17.44 8.80 6.26
N ARG A 182 -17.54 7.62 6.86
CA ARG A 182 -16.86 6.39 6.45
C ARG A 182 -17.44 5.83 5.15
N THR A 183 -17.19 6.46 4.02
CA THR A 183 -17.50 5.83 2.74
C THR A 183 -16.37 4.89 2.35
N ALA A 184 -16.69 3.76 1.72
CA ALA A 184 -15.68 2.85 1.19
C ALA A 184 -14.76 3.54 0.15
N THR A 185 -15.24 4.66 -0.39
CA THR A 185 -14.57 5.57 -1.33
C THR A 185 -13.87 6.76 -0.65
N HIS A 186 -13.78 6.84 0.69
CA HIS A 186 -13.27 8.06 1.34
C HIS A 186 -11.81 8.41 0.96
N TYR A 187 -10.97 7.41 0.65
CA TYR A 187 -9.63 7.64 0.10
C TYR A 187 -9.62 8.15 -1.35
N LEU A 188 -10.75 8.00 -2.05
CA LEU A 188 -10.95 8.36 -3.45
C LEU A 188 -11.70 9.70 -3.60
N ASP A 189 -12.50 10.08 -2.60
CA ASP A 189 -13.45 11.19 -2.72
C ASP A 189 -13.02 12.48 -1.99
N ASN A 190 -12.03 12.42 -1.10
CA ASN A 190 -11.52 13.57 -0.36
C ASN A 190 -10.03 13.42 -0.07
N VAL A 191 -9.26 14.51 0.00
CA VAL A 191 -7.82 14.53 0.35
C VAL A 191 -7.55 15.09 1.76
N ASP A 192 -8.59 15.52 2.48
CA ASP A 192 -8.52 16.09 3.84
C ASP A 192 -7.89 15.12 4.87
N TRP A 193 -7.77 13.83 4.53
CA TRP A 193 -7.13 12.82 5.37
C TRP A 193 -5.61 12.78 5.28
N ILE A 194 -5.03 13.33 4.22
CA ILE A 194 -3.60 13.27 3.94
C ILE A 194 -2.76 13.80 5.13
N PRO A 195 -3.09 14.96 5.76
CA PRO A 195 -2.34 15.42 6.93
C PRO A 195 -2.40 14.46 8.12
N LEU A 196 -3.52 13.76 8.32
CA LEU A 196 -3.66 12.80 9.42
C LEU A 196 -2.73 11.62 9.23
N ILE A 197 -2.67 11.04 8.02
CA ILE A 197 -1.83 9.86 7.76
C ILE A 197 -0.37 10.12 8.09
N TYR A 198 0.13 11.33 7.81
CA TYR A 198 1.48 11.72 8.17
C TYR A 198 1.74 11.59 9.68
N ASP A 199 0.84 12.07 10.53
CA ASP A 199 1.00 11.99 11.98
C ASP A 199 0.91 10.55 12.49
N TYR A 200 0.02 9.74 11.90
CA TYR A 200 -0.17 8.35 12.31
C TYR A 200 0.98 7.45 11.88
N VAL A 201 1.41 7.52 10.62
CA VAL A 201 2.53 6.70 10.15
C VAL A 201 3.78 6.95 10.99
N ASN A 202 4.07 8.20 11.37
CA ASN A 202 5.22 8.53 12.22
C ASN A 202 5.12 8.01 13.67
N LYS A 203 3.92 7.68 14.15
CA LYS A 203 3.66 7.12 15.49
C LYS A 203 3.45 5.60 15.47
N SER A 204 3.36 5.01 14.28
CA SER A 204 3.12 3.58 14.09
C SER A 204 4.38 2.73 14.32
N GLY A 205 4.25 1.41 14.15
CA GLY A 205 5.33 0.44 14.34
C GLY A 205 5.99 0.01 13.02
N ILE A 206 6.89 -0.97 13.13
CA ILE A 206 7.54 -1.62 11.98
C ILE A 206 6.63 -2.63 11.26
N ASN A 207 5.51 -2.99 11.87
CA ASN A 207 4.52 -3.91 11.32
C ASN A 207 3.11 -3.48 11.73
N LYS A 208 2.15 -3.81 10.87
CA LYS A 208 0.73 -3.55 11.10
C LYS A 208 -0.12 -4.53 10.32
N SER A 209 -1.20 -5.01 10.91
CA SER A 209 -2.23 -5.79 10.22
C SER A 209 -3.61 -5.46 10.78
N GLU A 210 -4.65 -5.48 9.94
CA GLU A 210 -6.04 -5.31 10.36
C GLU A 210 -7.01 -5.76 9.28
N THR A 211 -8.19 -6.11 9.78
CA THR A 211 -9.38 -6.44 9.01
C THR A 211 -10.37 -5.27 9.08
N TRP A 212 -10.84 -4.79 7.94
CA TRP A 212 -11.86 -3.75 7.88
C TRP A 212 -12.77 -3.89 6.65
N ASN A 213 -14.08 -3.89 6.88
CA ASN A 213 -15.12 -3.85 5.86
C ASN A 213 -14.93 -4.87 4.73
N GLY A 214 -14.57 -6.12 5.04
CA GLY A 214 -14.33 -7.15 4.05
C GLY A 214 -12.93 -7.17 3.42
N CYS A 215 -12.02 -6.33 3.90
CA CYS A 215 -10.62 -6.24 3.48
C CYS A 215 -9.70 -6.64 4.64
N PHE A 216 -8.54 -7.21 4.33
CA PHE A 216 -7.46 -7.47 5.28
C PHE A 216 -6.14 -6.98 4.66
N SER A 217 -5.37 -6.22 5.42
CA SER A 217 -4.06 -5.73 4.95
C SER A 217 -3.00 -6.06 5.97
N THR A 218 -1.83 -6.48 5.50
CA THR A 218 -0.62 -6.57 6.31
C THR A 218 0.45 -5.69 5.70
N VAL A 219 1.19 -4.97 6.53
CA VAL A 219 2.33 -4.17 6.10
C VAL A 219 3.46 -4.33 7.09
N SER A 220 4.69 -4.44 6.58
CA SER A 220 5.89 -4.47 7.41
C SER A 220 7.01 -3.67 6.76
N THR A 221 7.96 -3.22 7.58
CA THR A 221 9.17 -2.56 7.12
C THR A 221 10.40 -3.04 7.88
N GLY A 222 11.53 -3.08 7.18
CA GLY A 222 12.83 -3.35 7.77
C GLY A 222 13.44 -2.13 8.49
N SER A 223 14.67 -2.30 8.98
CA SER A 223 15.47 -1.23 9.57
C SER A 223 16.49 -0.66 8.56
N GLY A 224 17.10 0.48 8.91
CA GLY A 224 18.16 1.11 8.11
C GLY A 224 17.68 2.24 7.21
N THR A 225 18.61 2.81 6.43
CA THR A 225 18.38 3.97 5.57
C THR A 225 17.68 3.65 4.26
N SER A 226 17.56 2.36 3.93
CA SER A 226 16.90 1.89 2.71
C SER A 226 16.10 0.61 2.96
N PRO A 227 15.14 0.60 3.90
CA PRO A 227 14.41 -0.60 4.26
C PRO A 227 13.52 -1.07 3.08
N ILE A 228 13.21 -2.35 3.09
CA ILE A 228 12.10 -2.88 2.31
C ILE A 228 10.81 -2.62 3.09
N VAL A 229 9.78 -2.16 2.38
CA VAL A 229 8.38 -2.11 2.86
C VAL A 229 7.61 -3.13 2.05
N GLU A 230 7.03 -4.12 2.71
CA GLU A 230 6.15 -5.12 2.10
C GLU A 230 4.72 -4.89 2.56
N ALA A 231 3.80 -4.73 1.61
CA ALA A 231 2.36 -4.69 1.83
C ALA A 231 1.68 -5.87 1.13
N ILE A 232 0.74 -6.52 1.81
CA ILE A 232 -0.10 -7.57 1.25
C ILE A 232 -1.55 -7.15 1.43
N PHE A 233 -2.26 -6.98 0.32
CA PHE A 233 -3.67 -6.64 0.29
C PHE A 233 -4.50 -7.88 -0.03
N MET A 234 -5.44 -8.26 0.82
CA MET A 234 -6.26 -9.45 0.64
C MET A 234 -7.67 -9.27 1.18
N LEU A 235 -8.61 -10.15 0.83
CA LEU A 235 -9.95 -10.10 1.39
C LEU A 235 -9.96 -10.61 2.85
N GLU A 236 -10.91 -10.12 3.63
CA GLU A 236 -11.29 -10.78 4.89
C GLU A 236 -11.79 -12.19 4.53
N ASP A 237 -11.20 -13.21 5.16
CA ASP A 237 -11.47 -14.65 4.95
C ASP A 237 -10.92 -15.29 3.65
N ALA A 238 -9.90 -14.67 3.02
CA ALA A 238 -9.15 -15.28 1.90
C ALA A 238 -8.29 -16.48 2.33
#